data_AF-A0AAW0GVZ2-F1
#
_entry.id   AF-A0AAW0GVZ2-F1
#
_cell.length_a   1.000
_cell.length_b   1.000
_cell.length_c   1.000
_cell.angle_alpha   90.00
_cell.angle_beta   90.00
_cell.angle_gamma   90.00
#
_symmetry.space_group_name_H-M   'P 1'
#
loop_
_entity.id
_entity.type
_entity.pdbx_description
1 polymer ?
#
loop_
_entity_poly.entity_id
_entity_poly.type
_entity_poly.pdbx_seq_one_letter_code
_entity_poly.pdbx_strand_id
1 'polypeptide(L)'
;MPSLPQQGCPSKRTKTSSVTSDVDTDSDRESSPEVQEVLQADHEASQSAGPQSLLAKFKERYQTHTKTPQAVLEEQQSKWKSNVYNHFHPPVIVTQNGVVKYKFVCKVASSSVILRACHDEATSNLKHHTRHCEGKIAPAGQAINDYAHGSTYSKASFRYLLALWVSRHHCPFVIVQDEELLRIFRMLYSRVEVPHPTTVSRNVKYIFSRARLELGKILQVGLTFFGISVMYTGS
;
A
#
# COMPACT_ATOMS: atom_id res chain seq x y z
N MET A 1 57.85 42.54 -4.82
CA MET A 1 56.50 42.01 -4.54
C MET A 1 55.66 42.20 -5.79
N PRO A 2 55.44 41.16 -6.62
CA PRO A 2 54.72 41.31 -7.87
C PRO A 2 53.20 41.30 -7.63
N SER A 3 52.53 42.25 -8.26
CA SER A 3 51.09 42.47 -8.30
C SER A 3 50.39 41.37 -9.10
N LEU A 4 49.36 40.77 -8.51
CA LEU A 4 48.47 39.81 -9.17
C LEU A 4 47.43 40.52 -10.06
N PRO A 5 47.09 39.96 -11.24
CA PRO A 5 46.08 40.53 -12.12
C PRO A 5 44.65 40.16 -11.67
N GLN A 6 43.75 41.13 -11.69
CA GLN A 6 42.32 40.95 -11.43
C GLN A 6 41.63 40.21 -12.58
N GLN A 7 40.96 39.10 -12.27
CA GLN A 7 40.06 38.39 -13.18
C GLN A 7 38.68 39.06 -13.19
N GLY A 8 38.25 39.52 -14.37
CA GLY A 8 36.86 39.93 -14.61
C GLY A 8 35.95 38.72 -14.82
N CYS A 9 34.85 38.64 -14.05
CA CYS A 9 33.78 37.66 -14.23
C CYS A 9 32.66 38.26 -15.10
N PRO A 10 32.23 37.62 -16.21
CA PRO A 10 31.12 38.10 -17.01
C PRO A 10 29.76 37.77 -16.38
N SER A 11 28.99 38.83 -16.11
CA SER A 11 27.61 38.80 -15.61
C SER A 11 26.65 38.16 -16.63
N LYS A 12 26.04 37.02 -16.26
CA LYS A 12 24.98 36.37 -17.06
C LYS A 12 23.60 36.80 -16.56
N ARG A 13 23.05 37.73 -17.34
CA ARG A 13 21.65 38.14 -17.57
C ARG A 13 20.56 37.19 -17.04
N THR A 14 19.80 37.69 -16.07
CA THR A 14 18.52 37.17 -15.56
C THR A 14 17.44 37.22 -16.65
N LYS A 15 16.70 36.13 -16.87
CA LYS A 15 15.52 36.09 -17.73
C LYS A 15 14.28 36.00 -16.86
N THR A 16 13.58 37.13 -16.75
CA THR A 16 12.25 37.31 -16.16
C THR A 16 11.21 36.64 -17.07
N SER A 17 10.45 35.67 -16.58
CA SER A 17 9.24 35.19 -17.24
C SER A 17 8.03 35.68 -16.45
N SER A 18 7.29 36.57 -17.10
CA SER A 18 6.02 37.16 -16.68
C SER A 18 4.92 36.11 -16.58
N VAL A 19 4.21 36.15 -15.46
CA VAL A 19 2.95 35.47 -15.21
C VAL A 19 1.84 36.30 -15.85
N THR A 20 1.08 35.72 -16.78
CA THR A 20 -0.22 36.24 -17.20
C THR A 20 -1.31 35.39 -16.56
N SER A 21 -2.15 36.07 -15.80
CA SER A 21 -3.38 35.58 -15.20
C SER A 21 -4.53 35.85 -16.16
N ASP A 22 -5.16 34.81 -16.68
CA ASP A 22 -6.46 34.93 -17.35
C ASP A 22 -7.53 34.24 -16.50
N VAL A 23 -8.49 35.07 -16.12
CA VAL A 23 -9.74 34.78 -15.44
C VAL A 23 -10.77 34.58 -16.54
N ASP A 24 -11.45 33.43 -16.58
CA ASP A 24 -12.70 33.30 -17.32
C ASP A 24 -13.77 32.66 -16.44
N THR A 25 -14.91 33.32 -16.46
CA THR A 25 -16.13 33.11 -15.67
C THR A 25 -17.18 32.43 -16.54
N ASP A 26 -17.99 31.57 -15.91
CA ASP A 26 -19.32 31.04 -16.27
C ASP A 26 -19.67 30.75 -17.73
N SER A 27 -20.19 29.55 -17.97
CA SER A 27 -21.60 29.40 -18.35
C SER A 27 -22.04 27.93 -18.41
N ASP A 28 -23.19 27.71 -17.80
CA ASP A 28 -24.12 26.60 -17.88
C ASP A 28 -24.12 25.82 -19.21
N ARG A 29 -24.11 24.48 -19.11
CA ARG A 29 -24.75 23.65 -20.13
C ARG A 29 -25.40 22.40 -19.55
N GLU A 30 -26.71 22.49 -19.59
CA GLU A 30 -27.78 21.54 -19.35
C GLU A 30 -27.62 20.24 -20.16
N SER A 31 -27.84 19.13 -19.45
CA SER A 31 -28.51 17.87 -19.81
C SER A 31 -28.57 17.43 -21.28
N SER A 32 -28.02 16.24 -21.58
CA SER A 32 -28.70 15.29 -22.47
C SER A 32 -28.35 13.82 -22.13
N PRO A 33 -29.35 12.92 -21.95
CA PRO A 33 -29.16 11.52 -21.61
C PRO A 33 -29.35 10.63 -22.86
N GLU A 34 -28.28 10.19 -23.52
CA GLU A 34 -28.43 9.27 -24.66
C GLU A 34 -27.14 8.49 -24.95
N VAL A 35 -26.71 7.62 -24.03
CA VAL A 35 -25.84 6.46 -24.35
C VAL A 35 -26.15 5.31 -23.38
N GLN A 36 -27.35 4.75 -23.48
CA GLN A 36 -27.65 3.38 -23.07
C GLN A 36 -27.97 2.60 -24.35
N GLU A 37 -27.65 1.31 -24.37
CA GLU A 37 -28.03 0.36 -25.43
C GLU A 37 -26.99 0.02 -26.52
N VAL A 38 -25.74 -0.33 -26.15
CA VAL A 38 -24.96 -1.35 -26.90
C VAL A 38 -23.94 -2.08 -25.98
N LEU A 39 -24.38 -2.74 -24.90
CA LEU A 39 -23.54 -3.71 -24.16
C LEU A 39 -24.41 -4.78 -23.48
N GLN A 40 -25.20 -5.52 -24.27
CA GLN A 40 -25.98 -6.68 -23.81
C GLN A 40 -25.91 -7.78 -24.87
N ALA A 41 -24.74 -8.40 -25.05
CA ALA A 41 -24.62 -9.62 -25.87
C ALA A 41 -23.48 -10.57 -25.49
N ASP A 42 -22.74 -10.36 -24.39
CA ASP A 42 -21.62 -11.25 -23.99
C ASP A 42 -21.75 -11.83 -22.57
N HIS A 43 -22.92 -11.70 -21.93
CA HIS A 43 -23.10 -12.09 -20.52
C HIS A 43 -23.76 -13.47 -20.29
N GLU A 44 -23.91 -14.30 -21.32
CA GLU A 44 -24.66 -15.58 -21.23
C GLU A 44 -23.81 -16.86 -21.29
N ALA A 45 -22.51 -16.80 -20.96
CA ALA A 45 -21.65 -17.99 -20.86
C ALA A 45 -20.90 -18.15 -19.52
N SER A 46 -21.46 -17.64 -18.41
CA SER A 46 -20.95 -17.95 -17.05
C SER A 46 -22.08 -18.10 -16.04
N GLN A 47 -22.92 -19.11 -16.25
CA GLN A 47 -23.71 -19.69 -15.17
C GLN A 47 -22.77 -20.53 -14.29
N SER A 48 -22.10 -19.87 -13.35
CA SER A 48 -21.25 -20.52 -12.35
C SER A 48 -22.11 -21.43 -11.48
N ALA A 49 -21.94 -22.74 -11.62
CA ALA A 49 -22.50 -23.72 -10.69
C ALA A 49 -22.15 -23.31 -9.25
N GLY A 50 -23.16 -23.21 -8.38
CA GLY A 50 -22.96 -22.75 -7.00
C GLY A 50 -21.91 -23.58 -6.25
N PRO A 51 -21.28 -23.03 -5.18
CA PRO A 51 -20.18 -23.68 -4.44
C PRO A 51 -20.48 -25.12 -4.00
N GLN A 52 -21.74 -25.43 -3.70
CA GLN A 52 -22.19 -26.77 -3.32
C GLN A 52 -22.10 -27.78 -4.47
N SER A 53 -22.36 -27.36 -5.70
CA SER A 53 -22.26 -28.22 -6.89
C SER A 53 -20.81 -28.62 -7.18
N LEU A 54 -19.86 -27.70 -6.99
CA LEU A 54 -18.43 -27.99 -7.15
C LEU A 54 -17.93 -28.99 -6.11
N LEU A 55 -18.36 -28.81 -4.85
CA LEU A 55 -18.00 -29.74 -3.78
C LEU A 55 -18.58 -31.15 -4.03
N ALA A 56 -19.81 -31.27 -4.50
CA ALA A 56 -20.43 -32.57 -4.81
C ALA A 56 -19.65 -33.29 -5.94
N LYS A 57 -19.38 -32.60 -7.05
CA LYS A 57 -18.58 -33.13 -8.17
C LYS A 57 -17.18 -33.54 -7.72
N PHE A 58 -16.57 -32.77 -6.83
CA PHE A 58 -15.27 -33.08 -6.26
C PHE A 58 -15.30 -34.37 -5.42
N LYS A 59 -16.29 -34.51 -4.53
CA LYS A 59 -16.46 -35.70 -3.68
C LYS A 59 -16.65 -36.97 -4.50
N GLU A 60 -17.41 -36.88 -5.59
CA GLU A 60 -17.64 -37.97 -6.54
C GLU A 60 -16.36 -38.33 -7.29
N ARG A 61 -15.70 -37.36 -7.93
CA ARG A 61 -14.47 -37.55 -8.72
C ARG A 61 -13.34 -38.20 -7.93
N TYR A 62 -13.15 -37.78 -6.67
CA TYR A 62 -12.05 -38.25 -5.83
C TYR A 62 -12.45 -39.27 -4.77
N GLN A 63 -13.73 -39.69 -4.75
CA GLN A 63 -14.25 -40.70 -3.83
C GLN A 63 -13.87 -40.40 -2.37
N THR A 64 -14.12 -39.16 -1.92
CA THR A 64 -13.65 -38.67 -0.61
C THR A 64 -14.26 -39.41 0.58
N HIS A 65 -15.25 -40.26 0.36
CA HIS A 65 -15.85 -41.13 1.37
C HIS A 65 -15.01 -42.39 1.62
N THR A 66 -14.21 -42.83 0.63
CA THR A 66 -13.39 -44.05 0.69
C THR A 66 -11.91 -43.73 0.88
N LYS A 67 -11.42 -42.65 0.26
CA LYS A 67 -10.01 -42.26 0.32
C LYS A 67 -9.73 -41.31 1.49
N THR A 68 -8.54 -41.46 2.08
CA THR A 68 -8.05 -40.51 3.09
C THR A 68 -7.75 -39.15 2.45
N PRO A 69 -7.87 -38.02 3.20
CA PRO A 69 -7.56 -36.69 2.67
C PRO A 69 -6.15 -36.57 2.07
N GLN A 70 -5.17 -37.27 2.65
CA GLN A 70 -3.79 -37.34 2.16
C GLN A 70 -3.72 -38.03 0.79
N ALA A 71 -4.34 -39.19 0.62
CA ALA A 71 -4.35 -39.88 -0.67
C ALA A 71 -5.02 -39.05 -1.76
N VAL A 72 -6.10 -38.32 -1.42
CA VAL A 72 -6.75 -37.37 -2.35
C VAL A 72 -5.80 -36.23 -2.73
N LEU A 73 -5.07 -35.67 -1.76
CA LEU A 73 -4.10 -34.61 -2.03
C LEU A 73 -2.96 -35.09 -2.94
N GLU A 74 -2.40 -36.27 -2.69
CA GLU A 74 -1.34 -36.86 -3.54
C GLU A 74 -1.82 -37.07 -4.96
N GLU A 75 -3.03 -37.62 -5.13
CA GLU A 75 -3.64 -37.79 -6.44
C GLU A 75 -3.86 -36.45 -7.15
N GLN A 76 -4.30 -35.41 -6.43
CA GLN A 76 -4.41 -34.07 -6.99
C GLN A 76 -3.06 -33.47 -7.37
N GLN A 77 -2.03 -33.60 -6.54
CA GLN A 77 -0.69 -33.09 -6.80
C GLN A 77 -0.09 -33.68 -8.08
N SER A 78 -0.30 -34.98 -8.33
CA SER A 78 0.15 -35.61 -9.58
C SER A 78 -0.47 -35.00 -10.85
N LYS A 79 -1.66 -34.39 -10.72
CA LYS A 79 -2.39 -33.74 -11.82
C LYS A 79 -2.02 -32.26 -11.98
N TRP A 80 -1.26 -31.67 -11.04
CA TRP A 80 -0.89 -30.25 -11.09
C TRP A 80 0.26 -30.01 -12.08
N LYS A 81 -0.04 -29.32 -13.19
CA LYS A 81 0.94 -29.01 -14.25
C LYS A 81 1.52 -27.59 -14.19
N SER A 82 0.96 -26.71 -13.36
CA SER A 82 1.34 -25.29 -13.32
C SER A 82 2.63 -25.06 -12.53
N ASN A 83 3.57 -24.30 -13.09
CA ASN A 83 4.82 -23.91 -12.41
C ASN A 83 4.57 -23.10 -11.12
N VAL A 84 3.39 -22.50 -10.97
CA VAL A 84 3.02 -21.72 -9.78
C VAL A 84 3.16 -22.54 -8.48
N TYR A 85 2.93 -23.85 -8.52
CA TYR A 85 3.06 -24.70 -7.33
C TYR A 85 4.52 -24.85 -6.86
N ASN A 86 5.51 -24.70 -7.74
CA ASN A 86 6.92 -24.77 -7.38
C ASN A 86 7.36 -23.65 -6.44
N HIS A 87 6.61 -22.53 -6.40
CA HIS A 87 6.86 -21.39 -5.52
C HIS A 87 6.52 -21.68 -4.04
N PHE A 88 5.73 -22.72 -3.77
CA PHE A 88 5.25 -23.06 -2.44
C PHE A 88 5.89 -24.35 -1.93
N HIS A 89 5.99 -24.50 -0.61
CA HIS A 89 6.27 -25.79 0.02
C HIS A 89 5.12 -26.77 -0.24
N PRO A 90 5.35 -28.10 -0.11
CA PRO A 90 4.28 -29.08 -0.17
C PRO A 90 3.11 -28.68 0.75
N PRO A 91 1.87 -28.62 0.24
CA PRO A 91 0.76 -28.08 0.99
C PRO A 91 0.40 -28.97 2.18
N VAL A 92 0.01 -28.34 3.29
CA VAL A 92 -0.45 -29.03 4.51
C VAL A 92 -1.97 -29.01 4.55
N ILE A 93 -2.58 -30.14 4.90
CA ILE A 93 -4.05 -30.25 5.03
C ILE A 93 -4.48 -29.59 6.35
N VAL A 94 -5.44 -28.67 6.28
CA VAL A 94 -6.02 -27.98 7.43
C VAL A 94 -7.53 -28.01 7.34
N THR A 95 -8.20 -28.41 8.42
CA THR A 95 -9.67 -28.36 8.51
C THR A 95 -10.09 -27.11 9.26
N GLN A 96 -10.88 -26.24 8.63
CA GLN A 96 -11.46 -25.04 9.25
C GLN A 96 -12.96 -25.02 9.00
N ASN A 97 -13.75 -24.93 10.06
CA ASN A 97 -15.23 -24.89 10.00
C ASN A 97 -15.82 -26.08 9.22
N GLY A 98 -15.26 -27.28 9.42
CA GLY A 98 -15.69 -28.50 8.71
C GLY A 98 -15.31 -28.57 7.23
N VAL A 99 -14.61 -27.54 6.70
CA VAL A 99 -14.14 -27.52 5.32
C VAL A 99 -12.65 -27.87 5.28
N VAL A 100 -12.30 -28.87 4.49
CA VAL A 100 -10.90 -29.26 4.23
C VAL A 100 -10.28 -28.24 3.28
N LYS A 101 -9.17 -27.65 3.70
CA LYS A 101 -8.38 -26.67 2.95
C LYS A 101 -6.93 -27.13 2.83
N TYR A 102 -6.27 -26.68 1.77
CA TYR A 102 -4.84 -26.80 1.56
C TYR A 102 -4.15 -25.49 1.95
N LYS A 103 -3.16 -25.61 2.85
CA LYS A 103 -2.32 -24.52 3.31
C LYS A 103 -1.04 -24.50 2.48
N PHE A 104 -0.93 -23.52 1.60
CA PHE A 104 0.27 -23.25 0.82
C PHE A 104 1.14 -22.22 1.55
N VAL A 105 2.38 -22.59 1.85
CA VAL A 105 3.37 -21.70 2.48
C VAL A 105 4.38 -21.29 1.42
N CYS A 106 4.58 -19.98 1.26
CA CYS A 106 5.52 -19.42 0.30
C CYS A 106 6.96 -19.77 0.70
N LYS A 107 7.79 -20.23 -0.26
CA LYS A 107 9.22 -20.53 -0.03
C LYS A 107 10.07 -19.29 0.20
N VAL A 108 9.68 -18.16 -0.41
CA VAL A 108 10.40 -16.88 -0.36
C VAL A 108 10.06 -16.11 0.91
N ALA A 109 8.77 -15.90 1.15
CA ALA A 109 8.25 -15.17 2.30
C ALA A 109 7.52 -16.14 3.22
N SER A 110 8.27 -16.80 4.12
CA SER A 110 7.76 -17.86 5.01
C SER A 110 6.58 -17.43 5.89
N SER A 111 6.40 -16.12 6.12
CA SER A 111 5.25 -15.55 6.83
C SER A 111 3.95 -15.49 6.00
N SER A 112 4.04 -15.60 4.68
CA SER A 112 2.87 -15.53 3.79
C SER A 112 2.27 -16.91 3.57
N VAL A 113 1.01 -17.06 3.95
CA VAL A 113 0.24 -18.31 3.86
C VAL A 113 -1.01 -18.08 3.01
N ILE A 114 -1.28 -19.00 2.08
CA ILE A 114 -2.51 -19.02 1.28
C ILE A 114 -3.31 -20.27 1.67
N LEU A 115 -4.59 -20.07 2.00
CA LEU A 115 -5.54 -21.16 2.24
C LEU A 115 -6.45 -21.30 1.02
N ARG A 116 -6.58 -22.53 0.52
CA ARG A 116 -7.44 -22.86 -0.63
C ARG A 116 -8.34 -24.03 -0.28
N ALA A 117 -9.61 -23.97 -0.66
CA ALA A 117 -10.51 -25.11 -0.47
C ALA A 117 -10.06 -26.29 -1.35
N CYS A 118 -10.19 -27.53 -0.87
CA CYS A 118 -9.69 -28.71 -1.60
C CYS A 118 -10.33 -28.93 -2.98
N HIS A 119 -11.57 -28.46 -3.15
CA HIS A 119 -12.37 -28.58 -4.38
C HIS A 119 -12.20 -27.40 -5.33
N ASP A 120 -11.46 -26.35 -4.94
CA ASP A 120 -11.16 -25.23 -5.82
C ASP A 120 -10.05 -25.65 -6.78
N GLU A 121 -10.31 -25.64 -8.09
CA GLU A 121 -9.33 -25.98 -9.15
C GLU A 121 -8.60 -24.73 -9.70
N ALA A 122 -9.04 -23.51 -9.38
CA ALA A 122 -8.44 -22.28 -9.88
C ALA A 122 -7.07 -21.96 -9.25
N THR A 123 -6.12 -21.46 -10.05
CA THR A 123 -4.76 -21.11 -9.61
C THR A 123 -4.52 -19.60 -9.53
N SER A 124 -5.57 -18.78 -9.73
CA SER A 124 -5.46 -17.32 -9.85
C SER A 124 -4.90 -16.66 -8.58
N ASN A 125 -5.34 -17.09 -7.40
CA ASN A 125 -4.84 -16.63 -6.09
C ASN A 125 -3.35 -16.95 -5.88
N LEU A 126 -2.93 -18.18 -6.17
CA LEU A 126 -1.52 -18.58 -6.07
C LEU A 126 -0.66 -17.79 -7.08
N LYS A 127 -1.15 -17.63 -8.32
CA LYS A 127 -0.46 -16.87 -9.38
C LYS A 127 -0.32 -15.39 -9.02
N HIS A 128 -1.38 -14.79 -8.47
CA HIS A 128 -1.36 -13.41 -7.99
C HIS A 128 -0.33 -13.23 -6.88
N HIS A 129 -0.30 -14.16 -5.91
CA HIS A 129 0.73 -14.16 -4.88
C HIS A 129 2.14 -14.27 -5.46
N THR A 130 2.41 -15.23 -6.35
CA THR A 130 3.75 -15.40 -6.96
C THR A 130 4.22 -14.12 -7.64
N ARG A 131 3.36 -13.43 -8.41
CA ARG A 131 3.68 -12.14 -9.04
C ARG A 131 4.07 -11.06 -8.03
N HIS A 132 3.35 -10.96 -6.91
CA HIS A 132 3.65 -10.00 -5.85
C HIS A 132 4.82 -10.42 -4.96
N CYS A 133 5.14 -11.71 -4.91
CA CYS A 133 6.23 -12.24 -4.12
C CYS A 133 7.58 -12.08 -4.84
N GLU A 134 7.63 -12.40 -6.13
CA GLU A 134 8.83 -12.25 -6.97
C GLU A 134 9.29 -10.79 -7.06
N GLY A 135 8.34 -9.84 -7.12
CA GLY A 135 8.67 -8.40 -7.12
C GLY A 135 9.25 -7.85 -5.83
N LYS A 136 9.34 -8.65 -4.74
CA LYS A 136 9.93 -8.23 -3.46
C LYS A 136 11.35 -8.70 -3.24
N ILE A 137 11.84 -9.65 -4.04
CA ILE A 137 13.25 -10.02 -4.02
C ILE A 137 13.95 -9.16 -5.05
N ALA A 138 14.53 -8.04 -4.61
CA ALA A 138 15.44 -7.31 -5.48
C ALA A 138 16.56 -8.28 -5.93
N PRO A 139 16.89 -8.36 -7.22
CA PRO A 139 17.99 -9.16 -7.74
C PRO A 139 19.25 -8.99 -6.88
N ALA A 140 20.03 -10.06 -6.70
CA ALA A 140 21.26 -10.00 -5.91
C ALA A 140 22.18 -8.88 -6.46
N GLY A 141 22.39 -7.83 -5.66
CA GLY A 141 23.11 -6.60 -6.04
C GLY A 141 22.23 -5.34 -6.11
N GLN A 142 20.97 -5.47 -6.55
CA GLN A 142 20.03 -4.35 -6.59
C GLN A 142 19.56 -3.96 -5.18
N ALA A 143 19.40 -4.94 -4.28
CA ALA A 143 19.07 -4.67 -2.88
C ALA A 143 20.09 -3.75 -2.17
N ILE A 144 21.38 -3.91 -2.48
CA ILE A 144 22.46 -3.10 -1.91
C ILE A 144 22.41 -1.68 -2.49
N ASN A 145 22.19 -1.55 -3.80
CA ASN A 145 22.03 -0.24 -4.44
C ASN A 145 20.77 0.48 -3.95
N ASP A 146 19.63 -0.21 -3.85
CA ASP A 146 18.38 0.36 -3.34
C ASP A 146 18.54 0.80 -1.88
N TYR A 147 19.21 -0.01 -1.05
CA TYR A 147 19.55 0.36 0.32
C TYR A 147 20.49 1.58 0.36
N ALA A 148 21.55 1.58 -0.43
CA ALA A 148 22.52 2.67 -0.51
C ALA A 148 21.92 3.98 -1.06
N HIS A 149 20.88 3.89 -1.90
CA HIS A 149 20.18 5.06 -2.47
C HIS A 149 19.03 5.60 -1.60
N GLY A 150 18.81 5.02 -0.42
CA GLY A 150 17.82 5.53 0.54
C GLY A 150 16.42 4.96 0.36
N SER A 151 16.29 3.65 0.13
CA SER A 151 15.00 2.94 -0.05
C SER A 151 13.98 3.10 1.08
N THR A 152 14.36 3.64 2.24
CA THR A 152 13.45 3.95 3.35
C THR A 152 12.97 5.41 3.35
N TYR A 153 13.55 6.29 2.52
CA TYR A 153 13.12 7.68 2.44
C TYR A 153 11.81 7.79 1.67
N SER A 154 10.74 8.12 2.39
CA SER A 154 9.51 8.61 1.81
C SER A 154 9.32 10.07 2.22
N LYS A 155 9.03 10.94 1.25
CA LYS A 155 8.74 12.36 1.49
C LYS A 155 7.59 12.55 2.50
N ALA A 156 6.60 11.66 2.47
CA ALA A 156 5.50 11.68 3.43
C ALA A 156 5.98 11.30 4.85
N SER A 157 6.77 10.23 4.97
CA SER A 157 7.33 9.78 6.25
C SER A 157 8.27 10.83 6.86
N PHE A 158 9.13 11.45 6.05
CA PHE A 158 10.03 12.52 6.50
C PHE A 158 9.23 13.72 7.05
N ARG A 159 8.20 14.18 6.32
CA ARG A 159 7.32 15.27 6.76
C ARG A 159 6.60 14.95 8.07
N TYR A 160 6.13 13.72 8.22
CA TYR A 160 5.48 13.25 9.44
C TYR A 160 6.45 13.25 10.64
N LEU A 161 7.64 12.66 10.48
CA LEU A 161 8.65 12.62 11.53
C LEU A 161 9.15 14.01 11.92
N LEU A 162 9.34 14.91 10.95
CA LEU A 162 9.74 16.28 11.22
C LEU A 162 8.66 17.05 11.99
N ALA A 163 7.38 16.91 11.60
CA ALA A 163 6.27 17.51 12.33
C ALA A 163 6.14 16.96 13.76
N LEU A 164 6.35 15.65 13.94
CA LEU A 164 6.35 15.00 15.25
C LEU A 164 7.51 15.51 16.12
N TRP A 165 8.72 15.62 15.58
CA TRP A 165 9.89 16.15 16.29
C TRP A 165 9.65 17.59 16.75
N VAL A 166 9.21 18.48 15.84
CA VAL A 166 8.89 19.87 16.17
C VAL A 166 7.84 19.95 17.28
N SER A 167 6.81 19.11 17.22
CA SER A 167 5.74 19.08 18.23
C SER A 167 6.24 18.60 19.59
N ARG A 168 7.06 17.54 19.62
CA ARG A 168 7.55 16.92 20.87
C ARG A 168 8.57 17.77 21.61
N HIS A 169 9.36 18.55 20.89
CA HIS A 169 10.42 19.37 21.46
C HIS A 169 10.05 20.85 21.55
N HIS A 170 8.80 21.20 21.26
CA HIS A 170 8.31 22.59 21.27
C HIS A 170 9.17 23.54 20.43
N CYS A 171 9.72 23.05 19.31
CA CYS A 171 10.57 23.86 18.45
C CYS A 171 9.71 24.86 17.64
N PRO A 172 10.21 26.07 17.38
CA PRO A 172 9.54 26.99 16.47
C PRO A 172 9.59 26.42 15.04
N PHE A 173 8.51 26.57 14.26
CA PHE A 173 8.44 26.00 12.90
C PHE A 173 9.54 26.49 11.96
N VAL A 174 10.11 27.67 12.20
CA VAL A 174 11.21 28.26 11.41
C VAL A 174 12.51 27.46 11.52
N ILE A 175 12.68 26.62 12.55
CA ILE A 175 13.88 25.79 12.75
C ILE A 175 14.20 24.89 11.54
N VAL A 176 13.19 24.52 10.74
CA VAL A 176 13.37 23.67 9.57
C VAL A 176 14.08 24.38 8.41
N GLN A 177 14.27 25.71 8.52
CA GLN A 177 15.05 26.53 7.58
C GLN A 177 16.45 26.84 8.11
N ASP A 178 16.84 26.30 9.27
CA ASP A 178 18.19 26.48 9.81
C ASP A 178 19.25 25.87 8.87
N GLU A 179 20.28 26.65 8.53
CA GLU A 179 21.28 26.26 7.53
C GLU A 179 22.13 25.05 7.97
N GLU A 180 22.44 24.93 9.26
CA GLU A 180 23.19 23.79 9.79
C GLU A 180 22.37 22.51 9.73
N LEU A 181 21.09 22.59 10.10
CA LEU A 181 20.16 21.48 10.00
C LEU A 181 19.94 21.04 8.55
N LEU A 182 19.78 22.00 7.63
CA LEU A 182 19.65 21.73 6.20
C LEU A 182 20.91 21.05 5.64
N ARG A 183 22.10 21.46 6.10
CA ARG A 183 23.38 20.84 5.73
C ARG A 183 23.43 19.38 6.18
N ILE A 184 23.01 19.08 7.40
CA ILE A 184 22.94 17.69 7.91
C ILE A 184 21.97 16.86 7.07
N PHE A 185 20.77 17.37 6.77
CA PHE A 185 19.80 16.63 5.95
C PHE A 185 20.34 16.33 4.55
N ARG A 186 20.99 17.31 3.89
CA ARG A 186 21.57 17.12 2.55
C ARG A 186 22.78 16.19 2.55
N MET A 187 23.55 16.17 3.64
CA MET A 187 24.66 15.22 3.84
C MET A 187 24.15 13.78 3.92
N LEU A 188 23.03 13.55 4.62
CA LEU A 188 22.41 12.22 4.74
C LEU A 188 21.67 11.80 3.47
N TYR A 189 21.01 12.74 2.80
CA TYR A 189 20.29 12.48 1.55
C TYR A 189 20.30 13.73 0.65
N SER A 190 21.08 13.66 -0.44
CA SER A 190 21.32 14.80 -1.32
C SER A 190 20.06 15.32 -2.03
N ARG A 191 19.03 14.48 -2.19
CA ARG A 191 17.74 14.81 -2.81
C ARG A 191 16.64 15.12 -1.79
N VAL A 192 17.00 15.42 -0.54
CA VAL A 192 16.02 15.74 0.49
C VAL A 192 15.25 17.02 0.16
N GLU A 193 13.93 16.93 0.15
CA GLU A 193 13.05 18.08 -0.03
C GLU A 193 12.50 18.51 1.34
N VAL A 194 13.11 19.53 1.92
CA VAL A 194 12.71 20.04 3.23
C VAL A 194 11.43 20.87 3.10
N PRO A 195 10.36 20.57 3.87
CA PRO A 195 9.12 21.32 3.79
C PRO A 195 9.29 22.73 4.38
N HIS A 196 8.56 23.69 3.81
CA HIS A 196 8.46 25.05 4.37
C HIS A 196 7.86 25.03 5.80
N PRO A 197 8.24 25.96 6.71
CA PRO A 197 7.66 26.10 8.05
C PRO A 197 6.13 26.06 8.09
N THR A 198 5.47 26.75 7.15
CA THR A 198 4.01 26.75 7.01
C THR A 198 3.45 25.35 6.75
N THR A 199 4.14 24.53 5.95
CA THR A 199 3.75 23.14 5.68
C THR A 199 3.89 22.29 6.93
N VAL A 200 4.96 22.48 7.71
CA VAL A 200 5.15 21.78 8.98
C VAL A 200 4.05 22.16 9.97
N SER A 201 3.72 23.45 10.09
CA SER A 201 2.61 23.93 10.92
C SER A 201 1.27 23.29 10.53
N ARG A 202 0.94 23.23 9.24
CA ARG A 202 -0.26 22.55 8.74
C ARG A 202 -0.26 21.06 9.08
N ASN A 203 0.88 20.37 8.93
CA ASN A 203 1.00 18.96 9.27
C ASN A 203 0.77 18.72 10.77
N VAL A 204 1.33 19.56 11.64
CA VAL A 204 1.10 19.48 13.09
C VAL A 204 -0.38 19.65 13.43
N LYS A 205 -1.05 20.67 12.85
CA LYS A 205 -2.49 20.87 13.02
C LYS A 205 -3.31 19.66 12.56
N TYR A 206 -2.94 19.06 11.43
CA TYR A 206 -3.59 17.88 10.89
C TYR A 206 -3.42 16.65 11.81
N ILE A 207 -2.18 16.37 12.25
CA ILE A 207 -1.88 15.28 13.17
C ILE A 207 -2.66 15.44 14.48
N PHE A 208 -2.67 16.65 15.04
CA PHE A 208 -3.41 16.95 16.26
C PHE A 208 -4.92 16.75 16.10
N SER A 209 -5.50 17.22 14.99
CA SER A 209 -6.93 17.09 14.72
C SER A 209 -7.34 15.62 14.57
N ARG A 210 -6.53 14.82 13.85
CA ARG A 210 -6.73 13.36 13.72
C ARG A 210 -6.60 12.65 15.07
N ALA A 211 -5.57 12.98 15.85
CA ALA A 211 -5.36 12.39 17.17
C ALA A 211 -6.52 12.69 18.12
N ARG A 212 -7.02 13.93 18.15
CA ARG A 212 -8.21 14.31 18.93
C ARG A 212 -9.45 13.52 18.54
N LEU A 213 -9.69 13.34 17.25
CA LEU A 213 -10.83 12.57 16.75
C LEU A 213 -10.76 11.12 17.21
N GLU A 214 -9.61 10.45 17.05
CA GLU A 214 -9.45 9.05 17.47
C GLU A 214 -9.51 8.89 19.00
N LEU A 215 -8.90 9.81 19.75
CA LEU A 215 -9.02 9.82 21.22
C LEU A 215 -10.46 10.01 21.66
N GLY A 216 -11.23 10.88 20.99
CA GLY A 216 -12.66 11.06 21.26
C GLY A 216 -13.44 9.77 21.13
N LYS A 217 -13.20 8.98 20.06
CA LYS A 217 -13.83 7.66 19.87
C LYS A 217 -13.48 6.69 20.99
N ILE A 218 -12.20 6.60 21.36
CA ILE A 218 -11.73 5.70 22.42
C ILE A 218 -12.36 6.06 23.77
N LEU A 219 -12.40 7.36 24.10
CA LEU A 219 -12.97 7.84 25.36
C LEU A 219 -14.50 7.68 25.42
N GLN A 220 -15.20 7.81 24.30
CA GLN A 220 -16.66 7.60 24.25
C GLN A 220 -17.06 6.15 24.56
N VAL A 221 -16.29 5.16 24.09
CA VAL A 221 -16.50 3.74 24.41
C VAL A 221 -16.29 3.47 25.91
N GLY A 222 -15.28 4.12 26.53
CA GLY A 222 -15.05 4.03 27.97
C GLY A 222 -16.18 4.63 28.79
N LEU A 223 -16.74 5.77 28.38
CA LEU A 223 -17.85 6.43 29.08
C LEU A 223 -19.14 5.60 29.09
N THR A 224 -19.44 4.86 28.02
CA THR A 224 -20.53 3.88 28.03
C THR A 224 -20.30 2.71 28.97
N PHE A 225 -19.04 2.34 29.25
CA PHE A 225 -18.70 1.28 30.20
C PHE A 225 -18.78 1.75 31.67
N PHE A 226 -18.54 3.04 31.94
CA PHE A 226 -18.61 3.63 33.29
C PHE A 226 -19.93 4.33 33.61
N GLY A 227 -20.93 4.29 32.72
CA GLY A 227 -22.27 4.84 32.98
C GLY A 227 -22.36 6.37 33.04
N ILE A 228 -21.33 7.10 32.58
CA ILE A 228 -21.33 8.56 32.54
C ILE A 228 -21.75 9.00 31.14
N SER A 229 -23.00 9.41 30.97
CA SER A 229 -23.50 9.97 29.70
C SER A 229 -23.12 11.45 29.60
N VAL A 230 -22.09 11.76 28.80
CA VAL A 230 -21.76 13.16 28.43
C VAL A 230 -22.31 13.42 27.02
N MET A 231 -23.37 14.23 26.93
CA MET A 231 -23.85 14.71 25.64
C MET A 231 -22.91 15.79 25.10
N TYR A 232 -22.15 15.48 24.05
CA TYR A 232 -21.33 16.46 23.34
C TYR A 232 -22.16 17.08 22.20
N THR A 233 -22.63 18.31 22.38
CA THR A 233 -23.23 19.13 21.33
C THR A 233 -22.13 19.96 20.65
N GLY A 234 -21.59 19.44 19.55
CA GLY A 234 -20.59 20.14 18.75
C GLY A 234 -21.22 21.24 17.90
N SER A 235 -20.78 22.49 18.09
CA SER A 235 -20.91 23.59 17.13
C SER A 235 -19.62 23.79 16.36
#